data_AF-A0A2V7Z2A6-F1
#
_entry.id   AF-A0A2V7Z2A6-F1
#
_cell.length_a   1.000
_cell.length_b   1.000
_cell.length_c   1.000
_cell.angle_alpha   90.00
_cell.angle_beta   90.00
_cell.angle_gamma   90.00
#
_symmetry.space_group_name_H-M   'P 1'
#
loop_
_entity.id
_entity.type
_entity.pdbx_description
1 polymer ?
#
loop_
_entity_poly.entity_id
_entity_poly.type
_entity_poly.pdbx_seq_one_letter_code
_entity_poly.pdbx_strand_id
1 'polypeptide(L)'
;MKRFPVIAASLFFTASLFAASNLPQLLQKAKDQFRLAAYTDALKTLDILEAESQKEGLEKERTALAPVLAFYRGACLASLDRPAEAQPQFQAFLAFQPNAVLDPAIYSKKVIAGLEGARRTLAANKELPVSTGSLATSYRTFPKPRREEQISLGEEWAEGPVRFLMTPEERHNFTRLADPVSRSEYVTAFWKKRDPKPETPENEFRDEFERRVAFANSRFTQGETAGSLTDRGMVFILLGPPTYAGQKPLTSGDDANDKAGLFKYRPSDLRIASLPGGTTTDHARRVDKVTGPGNSVNDAGKNWREVWHYRHENLPKGIPYFQVDFEFVTKEGYGANVLQRETQVLDTLEKAKSHLRQAA
;
A
#
# COMPACT_ATOMS: atom_id res chain seq x y z
N MET A 1 27.88 -2.23 13.21
CA MET A 1 26.99 -3.02 12.33
C MET A 1 25.64 -3.19 13.02
N LYS A 2 24.65 -2.34 12.70
CA LYS A 2 23.32 -2.37 13.34
C LYS A 2 22.43 -3.33 12.54
N ARG A 3 21.99 -4.43 13.17
CA ARG A 3 21.04 -5.39 12.61
C ARG A 3 19.64 -4.78 12.71
N PHE A 4 18.95 -4.67 11.59
CA PHE A 4 17.54 -4.28 11.53
C PHE A 4 16.66 -5.42 12.05
N PRO A 5 15.55 -5.14 12.76
CA PRO A 5 14.62 -6.18 13.20
C PRO A 5 13.81 -6.66 11.99
N VAL A 6 13.99 -7.93 11.63
CA VAL A 6 13.11 -8.64 10.70
C VAL A 6 11.82 -8.94 11.49
N ILE A 7 10.70 -8.39 11.04
CA ILE A 7 9.39 -8.73 11.62
C ILE A 7 9.04 -10.14 11.16
N ALA A 8 9.17 -11.10 12.08
CA ALA A 8 8.74 -12.48 11.88
C ALA A 8 7.21 -12.55 11.94
N ALA A 9 6.57 -12.91 10.83
CA ALA A 9 5.14 -13.19 10.80
C ALA A 9 4.86 -14.54 11.49
N SER A 10 4.74 -14.51 12.82
CA SER A 10 4.03 -15.55 13.55
C SER A 10 2.54 -15.32 13.34
N LEU A 11 1.89 -16.15 12.52
CA LEU A 11 0.43 -16.16 12.33
C LEU A 11 -0.28 -16.52 13.64
N PHE A 12 -0.42 -15.54 14.53
CA PHE A 12 -1.31 -15.62 15.69
C PHE A 12 -2.72 -15.30 15.23
N PHE A 13 -3.57 -16.32 15.15
CA PHE A 13 -5.00 -16.17 14.92
C PHE A 13 -5.66 -16.09 16.30
N THR A 14 -6.32 -14.96 16.60
CA THR A 14 -7.10 -14.79 17.81
C THR A 14 -8.28 -15.75 17.79
N ALA A 15 -8.26 -16.74 18.67
CA ALA A 15 -9.33 -17.70 18.85
C ALA A 15 -10.47 -17.06 19.65
N SER A 16 -11.25 -16.17 19.01
CA SER A 16 -12.52 -15.70 19.58
C SER A 16 -13.51 -15.43 18.47
N LEU A 17 -14.11 -16.53 17.99
CA LEU A 17 -15.44 -16.61 17.34
C LEU A 17 -15.68 -18.06 16.87
N PHE A 18 -15.56 -19.06 17.77
CA PHE A 18 -15.71 -20.47 17.38
C PHE A 18 -16.27 -21.37 18.48
N ALA A 19 -17.38 -20.98 19.11
CA ALA A 19 -17.94 -21.76 20.21
C ALA A 19 -18.75 -23.01 19.78
N ALA A 20 -19.08 -23.16 18.48
CA ALA A 20 -20.01 -24.21 18.01
C ALA A 20 -19.48 -25.12 16.88
N SER A 21 -18.28 -24.90 16.35
CA SER A 21 -17.74 -25.66 15.21
C SER A 21 -16.39 -26.32 15.53
N ASN A 22 -16.14 -27.50 14.94
CA ASN A 22 -14.89 -28.26 15.07
C ASN A 22 -13.72 -27.66 14.25
N LEU A 23 -13.97 -26.60 13.46
CA LEU A 23 -13.02 -26.00 12.53
C LEU A 23 -11.70 -25.54 13.19
N PRO A 24 -11.69 -24.88 14.36
CA PRO A 24 -10.43 -24.48 15.00
C PRO A 24 -9.62 -25.67 15.47
N GLN A 25 -10.29 -26.73 15.93
CA GLN A 25 -9.63 -27.95 16.42
C GLN A 25 -8.96 -28.68 15.24
N LEU A 26 -9.66 -28.79 14.11
CA LEU A 26 -9.12 -29.36 12.87
C LEU A 26 -7.95 -28.53 12.32
N LEU A 27 -8.07 -27.20 12.32
CA LEU A 27 -7.00 -26.31 11.91
C LEU A 27 -5.77 -26.44 12.82
N GLN A 28 -5.97 -26.46 14.13
CA GLN A 28 -4.87 -26.62 15.09
C GLN A 28 -4.19 -27.98 14.91
N LYS A 29 -4.97 -29.05 14.75
CA LYS A 29 -4.46 -30.39 14.46
C LYS A 29 -3.61 -30.43 13.18
N ALA A 30 -4.07 -29.80 12.10
CA ALA A 30 -3.32 -29.73 10.85
C ALA A 30 -1.99 -28.96 11.01
N LYS A 31 -1.98 -27.86 11.77
CA LYS A 31 -0.76 -27.11 12.09
C LYS A 31 0.23 -27.93 12.90
N ASP A 32 -0.24 -28.70 13.87
CA ASP A 32 0.61 -29.53 14.70
C ASP A 32 1.18 -30.72 13.90
N GLN A 33 0.38 -31.34 13.03
CA GLN A 33 0.87 -32.35 12.09
C GLN A 33 1.91 -31.78 11.13
N PHE A 34 1.72 -30.56 10.61
CA PHE A 34 2.71 -29.89 9.78
C PHE A 34 4.03 -29.65 10.53
N ARG A 35 3.96 -29.17 11.77
CA ARG A 35 5.14 -28.98 12.64
C ARG A 35 5.88 -30.28 12.92
N LEU A 36 5.15 -31.37 13.08
CA LEU A 36 5.69 -32.72 13.28
C LEU A 36 6.15 -33.39 11.97
N ALA A 37 6.17 -32.65 10.85
CA ALA A 37 6.50 -33.16 9.53
C ALA A 37 5.61 -34.32 9.02
N ALA A 38 4.42 -34.51 9.61
CA ALA A 38 3.41 -35.46 9.18
C ALA A 38 2.56 -34.88 8.04
N TYR A 39 3.20 -34.52 6.93
CA TYR A 39 2.59 -33.74 5.85
C TYR A 39 1.41 -34.44 5.16
N THR A 40 1.44 -35.77 5.03
CA THR A 40 0.34 -36.55 4.45
C THR A 40 -0.91 -36.52 5.34
N ASP A 41 -0.72 -36.56 6.66
CA ASP A 41 -1.83 -36.54 7.62
C ASP A 41 -2.35 -35.11 7.83
N ALA A 42 -1.46 -34.12 7.71
CA ALA A 42 -1.84 -32.72 7.64
C ALA A 42 -2.75 -32.46 6.43
N LEU A 43 -2.40 -32.96 5.23
CA LEU A 43 -3.25 -32.82 4.03
C LEU A 43 -4.64 -33.44 4.23
N LYS A 44 -4.72 -34.68 4.75
CA LYS A 44 -6.01 -35.32 5.07
C LYS A 44 -6.84 -34.48 6.04
N THR A 45 -6.19 -33.90 7.06
CA THR A 45 -6.89 -33.06 8.06
C THR A 45 -7.35 -31.73 7.45
N LEU A 46 -6.59 -31.15 6.53
CA LEU A 46 -6.99 -29.95 5.78
C LEU A 46 -8.17 -30.23 4.85
N ASP A 47 -8.24 -31.42 4.25
CA ASP A 47 -9.39 -31.85 3.42
C ASP A 47 -10.66 -32.00 4.24
N ILE A 48 -10.56 -32.60 5.44
CA ILE A 48 -11.67 -32.67 6.40
C ILE A 48 -12.09 -31.27 6.84
N LEU A 49 -11.13 -30.39 7.17
CA LEU A 49 -11.39 -29.00 7.56
C LEU A 49 -12.15 -28.23 6.47
N GLU A 50 -11.73 -28.36 5.21
CA GLU A 50 -12.41 -27.71 4.10
C GLU A 50 -13.83 -28.24 3.92
N ALA A 51 -14.03 -29.57 3.95
CA ALA A 51 -15.35 -30.19 3.83
C ALA A 51 -16.31 -29.73 4.94
N GLU A 52 -15.82 -29.67 6.19
CA GLU A 52 -16.60 -29.17 7.33
C GLU A 52 -16.96 -27.68 7.19
N SER A 53 -16.09 -26.88 6.58
CA SER A 53 -16.35 -25.46 6.32
C SER A 53 -17.42 -25.20 5.25
N GLN A 54 -17.84 -26.22 4.49
CA GLN A 54 -18.88 -26.10 3.45
C GLN A 54 -20.31 -26.27 3.99
N LYS A 55 -20.48 -26.60 5.28
CA LYS A 55 -21.81 -26.69 5.90
C LYS A 55 -22.49 -25.32 5.92
N GLU A 56 -23.81 -25.32 5.77
CA GLU A 56 -24.62 -24.08 5.74
C GLU A 56 -24.43 -23.25 7.02
N GLY A 57 -24.32 -21.93 6.87
CA GLY A 57 -24.17 -20.99 7.99
C GLY A 57 -22.72 -20.73 8.42
N LEU A 58 -21.73 -21.29 7.71
CA LEU A 58 -20.29 -21.10 7.98
C LEU A 58 -19.58 -20.27 6.90
N GLU A 59 -20.30 -19.44 6.16
CA GLU A 59 -19.76 -18.70 5.01
C GLU A 59 -18.63 -17.74 5.41
N LYS A 60 -18.73 -17.14 6.60
CA LYS A 60 -17.71 -16.22 7.15
C LYS A 60 -16.44 -16.98 7.53
N GLU A 61 -16.59 -18.11 8.22
CA GLU A 61 -15.53 -18.99 8.66
C GLU A 61 -14.80 -19.60 7.46
N ARG A 62 -15.55 -20.05 6.45
CA ARG A 62 -15.00 -20.56 5.18
C ARG A 62 -14.14 -19.51 4.49
N THR A 63 -14.63 -18.27 4.41
CA THR A 63 -13.88 -17.16 3.81
C THR A 63 -12.60 -16.86 4.59
N ALA A 64 -12.66 -16.88 5.92
CA ALA A 64 -11.50 -16.66 6.80
C ALA A 64 -10.47 -17.81 6.73
N LEU A 65 -10.91 -19.04 6.48
CA LEU A 65 -10.05 -20.24 6.39
C LEU A 65 -9.33 -20.37 5.05
N ALA A 66 -9.90 -19.85 3.97
CA ALA A 66 -9.37 -19.98 2.60
C ALA A 66 -7.86 -19.68 2.45
N PRO A 67 -7.32 -18.53 2.92
CA PRO A 67 -5.88 -18.27 2.80
C PRO A 67 -5.03 -19.25 3.62
N VAL A 68 -5.53 -19.70 4.77
CA VAL A 68 -4.81 -20.62 5.66
C VAL A 68 -4.77 -22.04 5.08
N LEU A 69 -5.90 -22.52 4.54
CA LEU A 69 -5.98 -23.79 3.83
C LEU A 69 -5.02 -23.83 2.64
N ALA A 70 -5.04 -22.78 1.81
CA ALA A 70 -4.17 -22.64 0.65
C ALA A 70 -2.68 -22.66 1.05
N PHE A 71 -2.30 -21.90 2.08
CA PHE A 71 -0.91 -21.86 2.55
C PHE A 71 -0.42 -23.22 3.07
N TYR A 72 -1.15 -23.84 4.01
CA TYR A 72 -0.70 -25.09 4.62
C TYR A 72 -0.75 -26.27 3.65
N ARG A 73 -1.70 -26.31 2.70
CA ARG A 73 -1.69 -27.30 1.61
C ARG A 73 -0.46 -27.13 0.73
N GLY A 74 -0.18 -25.91 0.27
CA GLY A 74 1.01 -25.61 -0.52
C GLY A 74 2.31 -26.00 0.21
N ALA A 75 2.40 -25.68 1.50
CA ALA A 75 3.55 -26.01 2.32
C ALA A 75 3.75 -27.52 2.52
N CYS A 76 2.67 -28.29 2.73
CA CYS A 76 2.73 -29.75 2.82
C CYS A 76 3.18 -30.36 1.48
N LEU A 77 2.58 -29.92 0.36
CA LEU A 77 2.91 -30.43 -0.97
C LEU A 77 4.36 -30.12 -1.38
N ALA A 78 4.84 -28.91 -1.08
CA ALA A 78 6.24 -28.55 -1.32
C ALA A 78 7.21 -29.40 -0.48
N SER A 79 6.83 -29.69 0.77
CA SER A 79 7.64 -30.53 1.65
C SER A 79 7.66 -32.00 1.22
N LEU A 80 6.61 -32.45 0.54
CA LEU A 80 6.48 -33.78 -0.08
C LEU A 80 7.07 -33.88 -1.50
N ASP A 81 7.87 -32.90 -1.93
CA ASP A 81 8.46 -32.86 -3.29
C ASP A 81 7.43 -32.88 -4.43
N ARG A 82 6.25 -32.26 -4.21
CA ARG A 82 5.18 -32.08 -5.21
C ARG A 82 5.02 -30.60 -5.59
N PRO A 83 6.05 -29.97 -6.20
CA PRO A 83 6.05 -28.52 -6.44
C PRO A 83 4.98 -28.06 -7.44
N ALA A 84 4.66 -28.89 -8.44
CA ALA A 84 3.62 -28.60 -9.43
C ALA A 84 2.24 -28.44 -8.79
N GLU A 85 1.95 -29.22 -7.75
CA GLU A 85 0.69 -29.16 -7.00
C GLU A 85 0.72 -28.10 -5.90
N ALA A 86 1.90 -27.83 -5.32
CA ALA A 86 2.08 -26.77 -4.34
C ALA A 86 1.89 -25.37 -4.94
N GLN A 87 2.30 -25.19 -6.20
CA GLN A 87 2.29 -23.91 -6.89
C GLN A 87 0.91 -23.23 -6.92
N PRO A 88 -0.19 -23.85 -7.40
CA PRO A 88 -1.51 -23.21 -7.42
C PRO A 88 -2.03 -22.89 -6.00
N GLN A 89 -1.66 -23.68 -5.00
CA GLN A 89 -2.02 -23.40 -3.59
C GLN A 89 -1.33 -22.14 -3.06
N PHE A 90 -0.03 -21.98 -3.36
CA PHE A 90 0.69 -20.76 -3.03
C PHE A 90 0.20 -19.55 -3.84
N GLN A 91 -0.20 -19.72 -5.10
CA GLN A 91 -0.82 -18.64 -5.88
C GLN A 91 -2.15 -18.20 -5.26
N ALA A 92 -3.00 -19.14 -4.85
CA ALA A 92 -4.24 -18.84 -4.15
C ALA A 92 -3.96 -18.09 -2.83
N PHE A 93 -2.97 -18.51 -2.06
CA PHE A 93 -2.54 -17.80 -0.84
C PHE A 93 -2.04 -16.38 -1.14
N LEU A 94 -1.18 -16.21 -2.15
CA LEU A 94 -0.62 -14.91 -2.55
C LEU A 94 -1.69 -13.95 -3.10
N ALA A 95 -2.83 -14.45 -3.59
CA ALA A 95 -3.96 -13.60 -3.96
C ALA A 95 -4.57 -12.87 -2.75
N PHE A 96 -4.53 -13.49 -1.56
CA PHE A 96 -4.96 -12.87 -0.30
C PHE A 96 -3.83 -12.12 0.40
N GLN A 97 -2.59 -12.64 0.32
CA GLN A 97 -1.42 -12.09 1.00
C GLN A 97 -0.24 -11.91 0.04
N PRO A 98 -0.27 -10.92 -0.86
CA PRO A 98 0.73 -10.76 -1.92
C PRO A 98 2.14 -10.46 -1.39
N ASN A 99 2.24 -9.91 -0.18
CA ASN A 99 3.50 -9.51 0.46
C ASN A 99 3.95 -10.51 1.54
N ALA A 100 3.39 -11.72 1.60
CA ALA A 100 3.78 -12.71 2.58
C ALA A 100 5.26 -13.08 2.45
N VAL A 101 6.01 -12.97 3.55
CA VAL A 101 7.41 -13.38 3.67
C VAL A 101 7.49 -14.49 4.71
N LEU A 102 8.17 -15.58 4.36
CA LEU A 102 8.36 -16.72 5.25
C LEU A 102 9.68 -16.63 5.98
N ASP A 103 9.65 -16.88 7.28
CA ASP A 103 10.85 -16.97 8.12
C ASP A 103 11.60 -18.29 7.84
N PRO A 104 12.88 -18.22 7.41
CA PRO A 104 13.74 -19.40 7.23
C PRO A 104 13.97 -20.23 8.49
N ALA A 105 13.75 -19.68 9.69
CA ALA A 105 13.83 -20.43 10.94
C ALA A 105 12.60 -21.31 11.20
N ILE A 106 11.46 -20.99 10.56
CA ILE A 106 10.17 -21.66 10.79
C ILE A 106 9.82 -22.58 9.63
N TYR A 107 10.12 -22.17 8.39
CA TYR A 107 9.73 -22.90 7.18
C TYR A 107 10.93 -23.46 6.42
N SER A 108 10.75 -24.66 5.86
CA SER A 108 11.81 -25.33 5.11
C SER A 108 12.16 -24.58 3.81
N LYS A 109 13.39 -24.78 3.32
CA LYS A 109 13.83 -24.21 2.03
C LYS A 109 12.90 -24.57 0.87
N LYS A 110 12.28 -25.76 0.90
CA LYS A 110 11.33 -26.22 -0.14
C LYS A 110 10.05 -25.38 -0.13
N VAL A 111 9.50 -25.10 1.05
CA VAL A 111 8.29 -24.25 1.21
C VAL A 111 8.57 -22.82 0.75
N ILE A 112 9.72 -22.27 1.16
CA ILE A 112 10.14 -20.91 0.76
C ILE A 112 10.34 -20.83 -0.76
N ALA A 113 11.05 -21.80 -1.34
CA ALA A 113 11.26 -21.88 -2.78
C ALA A 113 9.94 -22.04 -3.54
N GLY A 114 8.98 -22.81 -3.00
CA GLY A 114 7.65 -22.97 -3.58
C GLY A 114 6.85 -21.67 -3.62
N LEU A 115 6.82 -20.92 -2.51
CA LEU A 115 6.13 -19.62 -2.45
C LEU A 115 6.78 -18.59 -3.37
N GLU A 116 8.10 -18.49 -3.37
CA GLU A 116 8.85 -17.58 -4.26
C GLU A 116 8.74 -17.99 -5.73
N GLY A 117 8.69 -19.30 -6.02
CA GLY A 117 8.40 -19.83 -7.35
C GLY A 117 7.01 -19.40 -7.83
N ALA A 118 5.98 -19.54 -6.99
CA ALA A 118 4.63 -19.07 -7.29
C ALA A 118 4.58 -17.56 -7.55
N ARG A 119 5.29 -16.75 -6.73
CA ARG A 119 5.44 -15.30 -6.93
C ARG A 119 6.08 -14.97 -8.28
N ARG A 120 7.14 -15.68 -8.66
CA ARG A 120 7.80 -15.52 -9.96
C ARG A 120 6.91 -15.91 -11.12
N THR A 121 6.15 -17.01 -11.02
CA THR A 121 5.20 -17.39 -12.09
C THR A 121 4.08 -16.36 -12.24
N LEU A 122 3.56 -15.82 -11.14
CA LEU A 122 2.61 -14.71 -11.17
C LEU A 122 3.21 -13.44 -11.81
N ALA A 123 4.52 -13.22 -11.65
CA ALA A 123 5.23 -12.10 -12.28
C ALA A 123 5.65 -12.37 -13.75
N ALA A 124 5.91 -13.64 -14.11
CA ALA A 124 6.44 -14.08 -15.41
C ALA A 124 5.34 -14.35 -16.44
N ASN A 125 4.14 -14.76 -16.01
CA ASN A 125 2.92 -14.70 -16.81
C ASN A 125 2.52 -13.23 -16.99
N LYS A 126 3.32 -12.49 -17.76
CA LYS A 126 3.19 -11.05 -17.98
C LYS A 126 2.08 -10.69 -18.97
N GLU A 127 0.98 -11.45 -18.97
CA GLU A 127 -0.32 -10.80 -18.84
C GLU A 127 -0.58 -10.71 -17.33
N LEU A 128 -0.07 -9.60 -16.76
CA LEU A 128 -0.23 -9.20 -15.36
C LEU A 128 -1.52 -9.80 -14.78
N PRO A 129 -1.50 -10.56 -13.66
CA PRO A 129 -2.73 -10.86 -12.98
C PRO A 129 -3.34 -9.51 -12.64
N VAL A 130 -4.49 -9.24 -13.26
CA VAL A 130 -5.36 -8.12 -12.96
C VAL A 130 -5.82 -8.35 -11.52
N SER A 131 -4.97 -7.97 -10.57
CA SER A 131 -5.46 -7.37 -9.34
C SER A 131 -6.35 -6.24 -9.83
N THR A 132 -7.61 -6.30 -9.46
CA THR A 132 -8.52 -5.18 -9.53
C THR A 132 -7.81 -3.93 -8.98
N GLY A 133 -7.28 -3.09 -9.88
CA GLY A 133 -6.98 -1.68 -9.62
C GLY A 133 -5.58 -1.28 -9.13
N SER A 134 -4.46 -1.80 -9.66
CA SER A 134 -3.19 -1.05 -9.53
C SER A 134 -3.33 0.30 -10.24
N LEU A 135 -2.89 1.40 -9.59
CA LEU A 135 -2.89 2.75 -10.19
C LEU A 135 -2.11 2.77 -11.50
N ALA A 136 -1.02 2.00 -11.60
CA ALA A 136 -0.23 1.87 -12.83
C ALA A 136 -1.02 1.24 -13.97
N THR A 137 -1.77 0.17 -13.71
CA THR A 137 -2.62 -0.48 -14.73
C THR A 137 -3.73 0.47 -15.17
N SER A 138 -4.40 1.09 -14.20
CA SER A 138 -5.49 2.05 -14.46
C SER A 138 -5.02 3.22 -15.31
N TYR A 139 -3.81 3.73 -15.04
CA TYR A 139 -3.21 4.81 -15.81
C TYR A 139 -2.81 4.38 -17.22
N ARG A 140 -2.20 3.20 -17.36
CA ARG A 140 -1.79 2.67 -18.68
C ARG A 140 -2.98 2.56 -19.64
N THR A 141 -4.15 2.14 -19.15
CA THR A 141 -5.38 2.05 -19.94
C THR A 141 -6.15 3.37 -20.04
N PHE A 142 -5.77 4.40 -19.29
CA PHE A 142 -6.45 5.68 -19.31
C PHE A 142 -6.19 6.40 -20.64
N PRO A 143 -7.24 6.80 -21.38
CA PRO A 143 -7.08 7.44 -22.68
C PRO A 143 -6.39 8.80 -22.55
N LYS A 144 -5.63 9.19 -23.57
CA LYS A 144 -5.12 10.55 -23.69
C LYS A 144 -6.33 11.49 -23.79
N PRO A 145 -6.45 12.52 -22.94
CA PRO A 145 -7.55 13.47 -23.04
C PRO A 145 -7.49 14.15 -24.42
N ARG A 146 -8.65 14.36 -25.05
CA ARG A 146 -8.71 15.25 -26.21
C ARG A 146 -8.40 16.65 -25.71
N ARG A 147 -7.49 17.34 -26.40
CA ARG A 147 -7.15 18.73 -26.10
C ARG A 147 -8.38 19.58 -26.42
N GLU A 148 -9.17 19.89 -25.41
CA GLU A 148 -10.25 20.87 -25.55
C GLU A 148 -9.61 22.26 -25.66
N GLU A 149 -10.01 23.03 -26.66
CA GLU A 149 -9.41 24.33 -27.00
C GLU A 149 -9.63 25.41 -25.94
N GLN A 150 -10.48 25.16 -24.94
CA GLN A 150 -10.70 26.06 -23.81
C GLN A 150 -9.62 25.88 -22.74
N ILE A 151 -8.38 26.27 -23.10
CA ILE A 151 -7.38 26.60 -22.08
C ILE A 151 -7.94 27.82 -21.35
N SER A 152 -8.32 27.67 -20.09
CA SER A 152 -8.68 28.86 -19.32
C SER A 152 -7.37 29.65 -19.13
N LEU A 153 -7.33 30.86 -19.70
CA LEU A 153 -6.16 31.73 -19.72
C LEU A 153 -6.19 32.72 -18.55
N GLY A 154 -6.98 32.44 -17.51
CA GLY A 154 -7.04 33.23 -16.30
C GLY A 154 -5.93 32.90 -15.31
N GLU A 155 -6.01 33.46 -14.10
CA GLU A 155 -5.08 33.16 -13.01
C GLU A 155 -5.16 31.67 -12.60
N GLU A 156 -6.32 31.07 -12.77
CA GLU A 156 -6.59 29.67 -12.48
C GLU A 156 -5.70 28.69 -13.27
N TRP A 157 -5.13 29.11 -14.40
CA TRP A 157 -4.13 28.32 -15.12
C TRP A 157 -2.85 28.13 -14.30
N ALA A 158 -2.35 29.23 -13.72
CA ALA A 158 -1.14 29.26 -12.90
C ALA A 158 -1.37 28.80 -11.45
N GLU A 159 -2.61 28.89 -10.96
CA GLU A 159 -3.04 28.27 -9.69
C GLU A 159 -3.39 26.78 -9.83
N GLY A 160 -3.64 26.35 -11.07
CA GLY A 160 -3.94 24.99 -11.46
C GLY A 160 -2.74 24.05 -11.41
N PRO A 161 -2.84 22.88 -12.07
CA PRO A 161 -1.80 21.85 -12.01
C PRO A 161 -0.44 22.31 -12.55
N VAL A 162 -0.43 23.25 -13.49
CA VAL A 162 0.78 23.79 -14.12
C VAL A 162 1.70 24.47 -13.09
N ARG A 163 1.18 24.89 -11.93
CA ARG A 163 1.98 25.43 -10.81
C ARG A 163 3.17 24.55 -10.42
N PHE A 164 3.06 23.23 -10.61
CA PHE A 164 4.14 22.28 -10.30
C PHE A 164 5.32 22.36 -11.28
N LEU A 165 5.07 22.85 -12.50
CA LEU A 165 6.05 23.05 -13.55
C LEU A 165 6.62 24.48 -13.57
N MET A 166 5.89 25.44 -12.99
CA MET A 166 6.31 26.83 -12.94
C MET A 166 7.36 27.04 -11.86
N THR A 167 8.37 27.83 -12.19
CA THR A 167 9.25 28.50 -11.22
C THR A 167 8.50 29.67 -10.55
N PRO A 168 8.97 30.14 -9.38
CA PRO A 168 8.37 31.32 -8.74
C PRO A 168 8.37 32.56 -9.64
N GLU A 169 9.42 32.73 -10.45
CA GLU A 169 9.54 33.83 -11.41
C GLU A 169 8.56 33.70 -12.58
N GLU A 170 8.45 32.51 -13.19
CA GLU A 170 7.46 32.24 -14.24
C GLU A 170 6.03 32.52 -13.76
N ARG A 171 5.71 32.10 -12.54
CA ARG A 171 4.40 32.38 -11.92
C ARG A 171 4.19 33.88 -11.76
N HIS A 172 5.15 34.60 -11.19
CA HIS A 172 5.06 36.05 -11.01
C HIS A 172 4.87 36.77 -12.35
N ASN A 173 5.64 36.40 -13.36
CA ASN A 173 5.55 36.99 -14.70
C ASN A 173 4.17 36.75 -15.33
N PHE A 174 3.62 35.53 -15.24
CA PHE A 174 2.29 35.22 -15.77
C PHE A 174 1.18 36.03 -15.08
N THR A 175 1.21 36.12 -13.74
CA THR A 175 0.18 36.88 -12.98
C THR A 175 0.13 38.36 -13.31
N ARG A 176 1.23 38.96 -13.81
CA ARG A 176 1.29 40.37 -14.22
C ARG A 176 0.71 40.63 -15.61
N LEU A 177 0.52 39.59 -16.41
CA LEU A 177 -0.13 39.72 -17.71
C LEU A 177 -1.63 39.95 -17.46
N ALA A 178 -2.16 41.09 -17.89
CA ALA A 178 -3.59 41.39 -17.79
C ALA A 178 -4.35 41.01 -19.07
N ASP A 179 -3.66 41.03 -20.21
CA ASP A 179 -4.25 40.84 -21.53
C ASP A 179 -4.34 39.35 -21.92
N PRO A 180 -5.51 38.87 -22.40
CA PRO A 180 -5.70 37.47 -22.81
C PRO A 180 -4.77 37.01 -23.93
N VAL A 181 -4.43 37.88 -24.88
CA VAL A 181 -3.52 37.54 -26.00
C VAL A 181 -2.12 37.28 -25.44
N SER A 182 -1.63 38.20 -24.60
CA SER A 182 -0.34 38.08 -23.94
C SER A 182 -0.24 36.81 -23.08
N ARG A 183 -1.33 36.43 -22.39
CA ARG A 183 -1.39 35.17 -21.64
C ARG A 183 -1.36 33.95 -22.56
N SER A 184 -2.09 33.97 -23.67
CA SER A 184 -2.08 32.90 -24.67
C SER A 184 -0.68 32.67 -25.28
N GLU A 185 0.00 33.77 -25.64
CA GLU A 185 1.37 33.75 -26.14
C GLU A 185 2.33 33.17 -25.09
N TYR A 186 2.18 33.58 -23.83
CA TYR A 186 2.96 33.04 -22.73
C TYR A 186 2.75 31.53 -22.56
N VAL A 187 1.50 31.05 -22.53
CA VAL A 187 1.19 29.61 -22.40
C VAL A 187 1.79 28.81 -23.57
N THR A 188 1.69 29.36 -24.78
CA THR A 188 2.27 28.74 -25.98
C THR A 188 3.78 28.63 -25.86
N ALA A 189 4.47 29.72 -25.48
CA ALA A 189 5.91 29.74 -25.27
C ALA A 189 6.34 28.81 -24.11
N PHE A 190 5.57 28.78 -23.02
CA PHE A 190 5.81 27.96 -21.84
C PHE A 190 5.89 26.48 -22.18
N TRP A 191 4.93 25.99 -22.98
CA TRP A 191 4.91 24.60 -23.43
C TRP A 191 5.95 24.33 -24.51
N LYS A 192 6.10 25.22 -25.49
CA LYS A 192 7.10 25.09 -26.56
C LYS A 192 8.51 24.94 -26.02
N LYS A 193 8.84 25.66 -24.94
CA LYS A 193 10.13 25.56 -24.25
C LYS A 193 10.35 24.15 -23.65
N ARG A 194 9.29 23.49 -23.18
CA ARG A 194 9.29 22.17 -22.56
C ARG A 194 9.03 21.02 -23.54
N ASP A 195 9.23 21.27 -24.83
CA ASP A 195 9.04 20.25 -25.86
C ASP A 195 10.32 19.43 -26.06
N PRO A 196 10.33 18.12 -25.72
CA PRO A 196 11.50 17.29 -25.94
C PRO A 196 11.77 17.02 -27.42
N LYS A 197 10.75 17.12 -28.29
CA LYS A 197 10.84 16.84 -29.72
C LYS A 197 10.13 17.93 -30.53
N PRO A 198 10.74 19.12 -30.67
CA PRO A 198 10.14 20.22 -31.41
C PRO A 198 9.95 19.91 -32.91
N GLU A 199 10.55 18.83 -33.43
CA GLU A 199 10.32 18.33 -34.78
C GLU A 199 8.95 17.65 -34.97
N THR A 200 8.30 17.21 -33.89
CA THR A 200 6.95 16.66 -33.96
C THR A 200 5.90 17.75 -33.78
N PRO A 201 4.74 17.65 -34.45
CA PRO A 201 3.66 18.62 -34.27
C PRO A 201 3.00 18.53 -32.88
N GLU A 202 3.23 17.43 -32.15
CA GLU A 202 2.76 17.20 -30.79
C GLU A 202 3.89 17.43 -29.80
N ASN A 203 3.55 17.99 -28.63
CA ASN A 203 4.48 18.15 -27.52
C ASN A 203 4.23 17.02 -26.52
N GLU A 204 5.09 15.99 -26.53
CA GLU A 204 4.81 14.77 -25.77
C GLU A 204 4.89 14.99 -24.26
N PHE A 205 5.69 15.95 -23.81
CA PHE A 205 5.77 16.31 -22.40
C PHE A 205 4.45 16.92 -21.91
N ARG A 206 3.91 17.89 -22.65
CA ARG A 206 2.62 18.50 -22.38
C ARG A 206 1.52 17.45 -22.38
N ASP A 207 1.51 16.58 -23.37
CA ASP A 207 0.49 15.54 -23.53
C ASP A 207 0.49 14.53 -22.38
N GLU A 208 1.66 14.08 -21.94
CA GLU A 208 1.79 13.21 -20.77
C GLU A 208 1.39 13.95 -19.49
N PHE A 209 1.76 15.22 -19.34
CA PHE A 209 1.34 16.04 -18.21
C PHE A 209 -0.18 16.20 -18.14
N GLU A 210 -0.82 16.61 -19.24
CA GLU A 210 -2.28 16.75 -19.34
C GLU A 210 -2.99 15.42 -19.07
N ARG A 211 -2.42 14.29 -19.54
CA ARG A 211 -2.94 12.95 -19.24
C ARG A 211 -2.88 12.62 -17.74
N ARG A 212 -1.76 12.94 -17.06
CA ARG A 212 -1.65 12.76 -15.59
C ARG A 212 -2.63 13.63 -14.83
N VAL A 213 -2.83 14.87 -15.26
CA VAL A 213 -3.80 15.80 -14.67
C VAL A 213 -5.22 15.25 -14.81
N ALA A 214 -5.62 14.82 -16.01
CA ALA A 214 -6.93 14.26 -16.25
C ALA A 214 -7.16 12.97 -15.44
N PHE A 215 -6.16 12.09 -15.38
CA PHE A 215 -6.21 10.90 -14.54
C PHE A 215 -6.37 11.27 -13.06
N ALA A 216 -5.58 12.22 -12.56
CA ALA A 216 -5.66 12.68 -11.18
C ALA A 216 -7.03 13.26 -10.85
N ASN A 217 -7.61 14.08 -11.74
CA ASN A 217 -8.98 14.60 -11.57
C ASN A 217 -10.03 13.48 -11.57
N SER A 218 -9.84 12.41 -12.35
CA SER A 218 -10.78 11.28 -12.36
C SER A 218 -10.69 10.39 -11.12
N ARG A 219 -9.52 10.27 -10.48
CA ARG A 219 -9.27 9.29 -9.40
C ARG A 219 -9.08 9.88 -8.01
N PHE A 220 -8.61 11.11 -7.91
CA PHE A 220 -8.15 11.68 -6.64
C PHE A 220 -8.97 12.89 -6.19
N THR A 221 -10.09 13.20 -6.85
CA THR A 221 -10.99 14.28 -6.45
C THR A 221 -11.52 14.08 -5.03
N GLN A 222 -11.54 15.16 -4.26
CA GLN A 222 -11.93 15.18 -2.86
C GLN A 222 -12.90 16.34 -2.61
N GLY A 223 -14.19 16.02 -2.45
CA GLY A 223 -15.23 17.04 -2.37
C GLY A 223 -15.21 17.95 -3.60
N GLU A 224 -15.08 19.25 -3.37
CA GLU A 224 -14.99 20.28 -4.43
C GLU A 224 -13.56 20.47 -4.97
N THR A 225 -12.54 19.87 -4.34
CA THR A 225 -11.15 20.02 -4.77
C THR A 225 -10.85 19.04 -5.90
N ALA A 226 -10.48 19.59 -7.06
CA ALA A 226 -10.04 18.81 -8.22
C ALA A 226 -8.86 17.91 -7.85
N GLY A 227 -8.90 16.65 -8.28
CA GLY A 227 -7.92 15.64 -7.88
C GLY A 227 -6.47 16.03 -8.16
N SER A 228 -6.19 16.73 -9.25
CA SER A 228 -4.87 17.28 -9.59
C SER A 228 -4.32 18.33 -8.61
N LEU A 229 -5.18 18.95 -7.80
CA LEU A 229 -4.80 19.93 -6.78
C LEU A 229 -4.64 19.31 -5.39
N THR A 230 -5.02 18.02 -5.23
CA THR A 230 -4.83 17.28 -3.97
C THR A 230 -3.39 16.79 -3.80
N ASP A 231 -3.03 16.39 -2.58
CA ASP A 231 -1.72 15.80 -2.29
C ASP A 231 -1.46 14.54 -3.15
N ARG A 232 -2.45 13.65 -3.32
CA ARG A 232 -2.33 12.46 -4.19
C ARG A 232 -2.11 12.84 -5.65
N GLY A 233 -2.87 13.82 -6.14
CA GLY A 233 -2.71 14.34 -7.50
C GLY A 233 -1.34 14.96 -7.73
N MET A 234 -0.85 15.76 -6.79
CA MET A 234 0.50 16.34 -6.86
C MET A 234 1.57 15.25 -7.01
N VAL A 235 1.58 14.26 -6.12
CA VAL A 235 2.55 13.15 -6.15
C VAL A 235 2.46 12.42 -7.49
N PHE A 236 1.26 12.11 -7.95
CA PHE A 236 1.03 11.39 -9.20
C PHE A 236 1.45 12.19 -10.45
N ILE A 237 1.18 13.49 -10.49
CA ILE A 237 1.58 14.35 -11.62
C ILE A 237 3.12 14.41 -11.70
N LEU A 238 3.77 14.60 -10.55
CA LEU A 238 5.22 14.75 -10.46
C LEU A 238 5.98 13.46 -10.79
N LEU A 239 5.52 12.32 -10.27
CA LEU A 239 6.25 11.05 -10.35
C LEU A 239 5.64 10.05 -11.33
N GLY A 240 4.40 10.25 -11.78
CA GLY A 240 3.65 9.27 -12.53
C GLY A 240 3.07 8.18 -11.64
N PRO A 241 2.72 7.00 -12.20
CA PRO A 241 2.15 5.92 -11.41
C PRO A 241 3.17 5.30 -10.45
N PRO A 242 2.75 4.99 -9.21
CA PRO A 242 3.60 4.25 -8.28
C PRO A 242 3.87 2.83 -8.77
N THR A 243 4.97 2.24 -8.31
CA THR A 243 5.26 0.83 -8.58
C THR A 243 4.21 -0.08 -7.95
N TYR A 244 3.80 0.26 -6.73
CA TYR A 244 2.74 -0.43 -6.00
C TYR A 244 2.02 0.56 -5.08
N ALA A 245 0.72 0.38 -4.87
CA ALA A 245 -0.05 1.13 -3.90
C ALA A 245 -0.85 0.14 -3.04
N GLY A 246 -0.87 0.39 -1.73
CA GLY A 246 -1.60 -0.41 -0.76
C GLY A 246 -2.38 0.46 0.23
N GLN A 247 -3.42 -0.10 0.83
CA GLN A 247 -4.18 0.54 1.90
C GLN A 247 -4.16 -0.35 3.14
N LYS A 248 -4.04 0.27 4.32
CA LYS A 248 -4.15 -0.41 5.61
C LYS A 248 -4.93 0.45 6.62
N PRO A 249 -5.71 -0.14 7.54
CA PRO A 249 -6.29 0.61 8.65
C PRO A 249 -5.19 1.24 9.52
N LEU A 250 -5.47 2.41 10.10
CA LEU A 250 -4.57 3.03 11.07
C LEU A 250 -4.70 2.32 12.41
N THR A 251 -3.58 1.94 13.04
CA THR A 251 -3.58 1.37 14.39
C THR A 251 -3.16 2.39 15.44
N SER A 252 -3.64 2.22 16.68
CA SER A 252 -3.30 3.13 17.79
C SER A 252 -1.81 3.07 18.08
N GLY A 253 -1.09 4.18 17.84
CA GLY A 253 0.37 4.28 17.94
C GLY A 253 1.10 4.53 16.62
N ASP A 254 0.42 4.44 15.47
CA ASP A 254 0.99 4.77 14.14
C ASP A 254 1.00 6.28 13.83
N ASP A 255 0.44 7.11 14.70
CA ASP A 255 0.29 8.56 14.55
C ASP A 255 1.13 9.28 15.61
N ALA A 256 2.16 10.02 15.18
CA ALA A 256 3.04 10.79 16.05
C ALA A 256 2.33 11.96 16.77
N ASN A 257 1.13 12.35 16.31
CA ASN A 257 0.33 13.44 16.89
C ASN A 257 -0.86 12.94 17.73
N ASP A 258 -0.97 11.63 17.98
CA ASP A 258 -2.01 11.12 18.87
C ASP A 258 -1.72 11.49 20.34
N LYS A 259 -2.60 12.29 20.95
CA LYS A 259 -2.52 12.64 22.38
C LYS A 259 -2.59 11.40 23.28
N ALA A 260 -3.14 10.28 22.79
CA ALA A 260 -3.13 8.99 23.50
C ALA A 260 -1.73 8.34 23.55
N GLY A 261 -0.80 8.73 22.68
CA GLY A 261 0.57 8.21 22.66
C GLY A 261 1.47 8.72 23.79
N LEU A 262 1.10 9.84 24.45
CA LEU A 262 1.88 10.46 25.53
C LEU A 262 1.66 9.82 26.91
N PHE A 263 0.54 9.11 27.13
CA PHE A 263 0.26 8.39 28.37
C PHE A 263 0.06 6.90 28.09
N LYS A 264 1.15 6.22 27.76
CA LYS A 264 1.15 4.78 27.45
C LYS A 264 0.71 3.89 28.62
N TYR A 265 0.68 4.41 29.86
CA TYR A 265 0.23 3.72 31.07
C TYR A 265 -0.49 4.68 32.03
N ARG A 266 -1.62 4.27 32.61
CA ARG A 266 -2.25 4.99 33.73
C ARG A 266 -1.46 4.69 35.03
N PRO A 267 -1.45 5.58 36.04
CA PRO A 267 -0.79 5.31 37.33
C PRO A 267 -1.27 4.01 38.01
N SER A 268 -2.52 3.59 37.76
CA SER A 268 -3.07 2.30 38.18
C SER A 268 -2.36 1.10 37.55
N ASP A 269 -1.91 1.24 36.29
CA ASP A 269 -1.33 0.16 35.50
C ASP A 269 0.13 -0.10 35.94
N LEU A 270 0.85 0.97 36.28
CA LEU A 270 2.18 0.89 36.90
C LEU A 270 2.14 0.24 38.28
N ARG A 271 1.06 0.45 39.05
CA ARG A 271 0.86 -0.13 40.38
C ARG A 271 0.55 -1.63 40.33
N ILE A 272 -0.10 -2.11 39.26
CA ILE A 272 -0.37 -3.54 39.03
C ILE A 272 0.89 -4.28 38.58
N ALA A 273 1.75 -3.64 37.79
CA ALA A 273 3.05 -4.20 37.37
C ALA A 273 4.07 -4.35 38.52
N SER A 274 3.91 -3.59 39.60
CA SER A 274 4.89 -3.51 40.71
C SER A 274 4.55 -4.40 41.92
N LEU A 275 3.52 -5.25 41.84
CA LEU A 275 3.17 -6.20 42.92
C LEU A 275 4.03 -7.48 42.86
N PRO A 276 4.82 -7.83 43.90
CA PRO A 276 5.64 -9.05 43.90
C PRO A 276 4.80 -10.31 44.19
N GLY A 277 5.06 -11.40 43.44
CA GLY A 277 4.52 -12.75 43.68
C GLY A 277 3.22 -13.10 42.94
N GLY A 278 3.10 -14.36 42.46
CA GLY A 278 1.95 -14.93 41.75
C GLY A 278 2.33 -16.10 40.82
N THR A 279 1.35 -16.93 40.41
CA THR A 279 1.59 -18.00 39.43
C THR A 279 1.87 -17.43 38.04
N THR A 280 2.48 -18.22 37.12
CA THR A 280 2.79 -17.78 35.74
C THR A 280 1.55 -17.23 35.01
N THR A 281 0.38 -17.77 35.32
CA THR A 281 -0.92 -17.32 34.79
C THR A 281 -1.36 -15.97 35.35
N ASP A 282 -1.09 -15.70 36.62
CA ASP A 282 -1.34 -14.40 37.25
C ASP A 282 -0.36 -13.34 36.74
N HIS A 283 0.87 -13.75 36.44
CA HIS A 283 1.86 -12.87 35.82
C HIS A 283 1.45 -12.54 34.37
N ALA A 284 0.95 -13.53 33.61
CA ALA A 284 0.43 -13.33 32.25
C ALA A 284 -0.81 -12.41 32.22
N ARG A 285 -1.77 -12.56 33.15
CA ARG A 285 -2.92 -11.65 33.28
C ARG A 285 -2.52 -10.22 33.68
N ARG A 286 -1.45 -10.06 34.47
CA ARG A 286 -0.88 -8.74 34.80
C ARG A 286 -0.21 -8.11 33.60
N VAL A 287 0.57 -8.89 32.84
CA VAL A 287 1.19 -8.42 31.60
C VAL A 287 0.13 -8.01 30.59
N ASP A 288 -0.95 -8.78 30.43
CA ASP A 288 -2.07 -8.47 29.51
C ASP A 288 -2.80 -7.17 29.87
N LYS A 289 -2.90 -6.85 31.17
CA LYS A 289 -3.45 -5.57 31.67
C LYS A 289 -2.48 -4.39 31.57
N VAL A 290 -1.17 -4.64 31.56
CA VAL A 290 -0.12 -3.62 31.50
C VAL A 290 0.39 -3.42 30.08
N THR A 291 0.19 -4.35 29.15
CA THR A 291 0.25 -4.08 27.71
C THR A 291 -0.93 -3.19 27.37
N GLY A 292 -0.69 -1.88 27.44
CA GLY A 292 -1.70 -0.83 27.43
C GLY A 292 -2.66 -0.86 26.24
N PRO A 293 -3.69 0.02 26.26
CA PRO A 293 -4.76 0.04 25.27
C PRO A 293 -4.26 0.57 23.91
N GLY A 294 -3.45 -0.23 23.20
CA GLY A 294 -3.06 -0.03 21.80
C GLY A 294 -3.97 -0.78 20.82
N ASN A 295 -4.94 -1.56 21.30
CA ASN A 295 -5.86 -2.34 20.48
C ASN A 295 -7.25 -1.71 20.34
N SER A 296 -7.50 -0.50 20.83
CA SER A 296 -8.69 0.22 20.38
C SER A 296 -8.45 0.69 18.96
N VAL A 297 -8.93 -0.10 18.01
CA VAL A 297 -9.13 0.31 16.64
C VAL A 297 -10.09 1.51 16.70
N ASN A 298 -9.58 2.73 16.67
CA ASN A 298 -10.41 3.92 16.53
C ASN A 298 -11.07 3.82 15.16
N ASP A 299 -12.29 3.27 15.12
CA ASP A 299 -13.20 3.26 13.98
C ASP A 299 -12.48 2.92 12.64
N ALA A 300 -12.02 1.66 12.48
CA ALA A 300 -11.23 1.21 11.31
C ALA A 300 -11.91 1.47 9.95
N GLY A 301 -13.23 1.68 9.93
CA GLY A 301 -13.96 2.08 8.73
C GLY A 301 -13.71 3.52 8.29
N LYS A 302 -13.24 4.40 9.20
CA LYS A 302 -13.03 5.83 8.96
C LYS A 302 -11.57 6.26 8.93
N ASN A 303 -10.68 5.48 9.56
CA ASN A 303 -9.27 5.80 9.72
C ASN A 303 -8.38 4.80 8.96
N TRP A 304 -7.75 5.25 7.88
CA TRP A 304 -6.92 4.39 7.03
C TRP A 304 -5.75 5.15 6.42
N ARG A 305 -4.72 4.41 6.04
CA ARG A 305 -3.51 4.92 5.38
C ARG A 305 -3.35 4.26 4.02
N GLU A 306 -3.16 5.08 3.00
CA GLU A 306 -2.65 4.68 1.70
C GLU A 306 -1.13 4.79 1.70
N VAL A 307 -0.43 3.82 1.14
CA VAL A 307 1.01 3.90 0.92
C VAL A 307 1.31 3.63 -0.54
N TRP A 308 1.98 4.58 -1.19
CA TRP A 308 2.45 4.48 -2.55
C TRP A 308 3.96 4.27 -2.57
N HIS A 309 4.38 3.14 -3.11
CA HIS A 309 5.77 2.73 -3.19
C HIS A 309 6.34 3.11 -4.55
N TYR A 310 7.37 3.95 -4.56
CA TYR A 310 8.14 4.28 -5.75
C TYR A 310 9.52 3.66 -5.62
N ARG A 311 9.78 2.63 -6.44
CA ARG A 311 11.12 2.08 -6.56
C ARG A 311 12.00 2.97 -7.41
N HIS A 312 13.31 2.80 -7.27
CA HIS A 312 14.32 3.58 -7.96
C HIS A 312 14.08 3.71 -9.47
N GLU A 313 13.60 2.65 -10.13
CA GLU A 313 13.28 2.65 -11.57
C GLU A 313 12.18 3.64 -11.98
N ASN A 314 11.28 4.00 -11.06
CA ASN A 314 10.18 4.94 -11.30
C ASN A 314 10.47 6.33 -10.72
N LEU A 315 11.63 6.54 -10.10
CA LEU A 315 12.02 7.82 -9.55
C LEU A 315 12.84 8.64 -10.57
N PRO A 316 12.72 9.98 -10.57
CA PRO A 316 13.61 10.83 -11.34
C PRO A 316 15.09 10.57 -11.04
N LYS A 317 15.94 10.76 -12.04
CA LYS A 317 17.40 10.62 -11.88
C LYS A 317 17.92 11.59 -10.81
N GLY A 318 18.89 11.14 -10.01
CA GLY A 318 19.51 11.96 -8.94
C GLY A 318 18.87 11.81 -7.57
N ILE A 319 17.85 10.96 -7.42
CA ILE A 319 17.27 10.61 -6.11
C ILE A 319 18.08 9.44 -5.52
N PRO A 320 18.68 9.60 -4.32
CA PRO A 320 19.63 8.63 -3.77
C PRO A 320 18.97 7.42 -3.11
N TYR A 321 17.63 7.33 -3.13
CA TYR A 321 16.87 6.30 -2.44
C TYR A 321 16.54 5.14 -3.39
N PHE A 322 16.67 3.90 -2.89
CA PHE A 322 16.24 2.70 -3.62
C PHE A 322 14.72 2.57 -3.70
N GLN A 323 14.02 3.09 -2.68
CA GLN A 323 12.57 3.17 -2.62
C GLN A 323 12.17 4.40 -1.78
N VAL A 324 11.10 5.06 -2.18
CA VAL A 324 10.46 6.13 -1.42
C VAL A 324 8.99 5.78 -1.26
N ASP A 325 8.51 5.83 -0.02
CA ASP A 325 7.13 5.53 0.33
C ASP A 325 6.38 6.83 0.61
N PHE A 326 5.31 7.08 -0.13
CA PHE A 326 4.42 8.21 0.08
C PHE A 326 3.20 7.74 0.84
N GLU A 327 3.06 8.19 2.07
CA GLU A 327 1.94 7.83 2.92
C GLU A 327 0.85 8.91 2.89
N PHE A 328 -0.40 8.51 2.67
CA PHE A 328 -1.56 9.38 2.71
C PHE A 328 -2.49 8.90 3.82
N VAL A 329 -2.78 9.78 4.77
CA VAL A 329 -3.57 9.45 5.95
C VAL A 329 -4.96 10.06 5.85
N THR A 330 -5.98 9.22 5.99
CA THR A 330 -7.36 9.65 6.17
C THR A 330 -7.75 9.40 7.62
N LYS A 331 -8.10 10.47 8.34
CA LYS A 331 -8.53 10.41 9.74
C LYS A 331 -9.51 11.53 10.06
N GLU A 332 -10.56 11.21 10.82
CA GLU A 332 -11.56 12.19 11.27
C GLU A 332 -10.89 13.34 12.05
N GLY A 333 -11.17 14.58 11.66
CA GLY A 333 -10.54 15.78 12.22
C GLY A 333 -9.11 16.10 11.74
N TYR A 334 -8.44 15.20 11.02
CA TYR A 334 -7.12 15.43 10.42
C TYR A 334 -7.20 15.73 8.91
N GLY A 335 -8.17 15.12 8.22
CA GLY A 335 -8.41 15.30 6.79
C GLY A 335 -8.42 13.97 6.03
N ALA A 336 -8.69 14.04 4.72
CA ALA A 336 -8.74 12.88 3.85
C ALA A 336 -7.50 12.80 2.96
N ASN A 337 -6.79 11.67 3.00
CA ASN A 337 -5.57 11.38 2.22
C ASN A 337 -4.50 12.48 2.32
N VAL A 338 -4.25 12.97 3.53
CA VAL A 338 -3.24 13.99 3.80
C VAL A 338 -1.86 13.36 3.70
N LEU A 339 -0.98 13.93 2.87
CA LEU A 339 0.37 13.42 2.67
C LEU A 339 1.23 13.60 3.94
N GLN A 340 1.90 12.52 4.34
CA GLN A 340 2.90 12.57 5.40
C GLN A 340 4.22 13.12 4.83
N ARG A 341 4.57 14.33 5.24
CA ARG A 341 5.69 15.11 4.68
C ARG A 341 6.99 14.86 5.41
N GLU A 342 7.42 13.61 5.45
CA GLU A 342 8.72 13.23 5.99
C GLU A 342 9.86 13.80 5.13
N THR A 343 11.07 13.91 5.69
CA THR A 343 12.23 14.50 5.01
C THR A 343 12.53 13.83 3.65
N GLN A 344 12.44 12.49 3.59
CA GLN A 344 12.67 11.74 2.36
C GLN A 344 11.63 12.08 1.27
N VAL A 345 10.36 12.19 1.66
CA VAL A 345 9.24 12.54 0.78
C VAL A 345 9.42 13.95 0.23
N LEU A 346 9.74 14.92 1.09
CA LEU A 346 9.94 16.31 0.70
C LEU A 346 11.12 16.48 -0.26
N ASP A 347 12.28 15.89 0.04
CA ASP A 347 13.45 15.92 -0.84
C ASP A 347 13.14 15.31 -2.22
N THR A 348 12.41 14.20 -2.24
CA THR A 348 11.99 13.53 -3.47
C THR A 348 11.08 14.43 -4.31
N LEU A 349 10.10 15.10 -3.69
CA LEU A 349 9.18 15.99 -4.39
C LEU A 349 9.87 17.24 -4.93
N GLU A 350 10.77 17.85 -4.17
CA GLU A 350 11.50 19.03 -4.64
C GLU A 350 12.45 18.69 -5.79
N LYS A 351 13.12 17.53 -5.74
CA LYS A 351 13.91 17.02 -6.87
C LYS A 351 13.05 16.72 -8.09
N ALA A 352 11.87 16.11 -7.91
CA ALA A 352 10.95 15.83 -9.00
C ALA A 352 10.45 17.12 -9.69
N LYS A 353 10.04 18.13 -8.90
CA LYS A 353 9.68 19.46 -9.41
C LYS A 353 10.83 20.09 -10.18
N SER A 354 12.04 20.02 -9.62
CA SER A 354 13.24 20.60 -10.24
C SER A 354 13.57 19.92 -11.57
N HIS A 355 13.46 18.60 -11.63
CA HIS A 355 13.65 17.83 -12.86
C HIS A 355 12.61 18.22 -13.94
N LEU A 356 11.34 18.35 -13.57
CA LEU A 356 10.28 18.77 -14.50
C LEU A 356 10.42 20.24 -14.96
N ARG A 357 11.03 21.10 -14.13
CA ARG A 357 11.39 22.47 -14.51
C ARG A 357 12.61 22.54 -15.42
N GLN A 358 13.54 21.58 -15.31
CA GLN A 358 14.77 21.50 -16.11
C GLN A 358 14.59 20.75 -17.43
N ALA A 359 13.54 19.94 -17.58
CA ALA A 359 13.11 19.37 -18.86
C ALA A 359 12.54 20.45 -19.83
N ALA A 360 12.92 21.71 -19.62
CA ALA A 360 12.50 22.95 -20.28
C ALA A 360 13.70 23.66 -20.89
#